data_AF-A0A842TA01-F1
#
_entry.id   AF-A0A842TA01-F1
#
_cell.length_a   1.000
_cell.length_b   1.000
_cell.length_c   1.000
_cell.angle_alpha   90.00
_cell.angle_beta   90.00
_cell.angle_gamma   90.00
#
_symmetry.space_group_name_H-M   'P 1'
#
loop_
_entity.id
_entity.type
_entity.pdbx_description
1 polymer ?
#
loop_
_entity_poly.entity_id
_entity_poly.type
_entity_poly.pdbx_seq_one_letter_code
_entity_poly.pdbx_strand_id
1 'polypeptide(L)'
;MKGLKRMKIYSSLPKMTHPIEQGLRELSKEYNTPYKELVSHFREIDELNRQLGYESNRERQQESLNDLINKLRVEKENREYEEFPKEYNIESESSIVEKVIERARVHGQKAKEARELLESLSGEEQGMRDQLTWFSEMYWKEYDKVAGSTEKLTCPMCGAVGRDIKVIIDTNKQIDEVEGNPIFARRYICKKCGYKWDDDTY
;
A
#
# COMPACT_ATOMS: atom_id res chain seq x y z
N MET A 1 34.47 17.38 -28.02
CA MET A 1 33.12 17.81 -28.45
C MET A 1 32.55 16.82 -29.46
N LYS A 2 31.22 16.64 -29.47
CA LYS A 2 30.38 15.64 -30.18
C LYS A 2 30.35 14.31 -29.41
N GLY A 3 29.26 13.85 -28.79
CA GLY A 3 27.84 14.21 -28.84
C GLY A 3 27.07 12.92 -28.58
N LEU A 4 26.70 12.67 -27.32
CA LEU A 4 25.91 11.50 -26.92
C LEU A 4 24.57 11.51 -27.66
N LYS A 5 24.35 10.49 -28.50
CA LYS A 5 23.04 10.20 -29.10
C LYS A 5 22.09 9.78 -27.98
N ARG A 6 21.07 10.61 -27.74
CA ARG A 6 19.99 10.34 -26.79
C ARG A 6 19.27 9.03 -27.13
N MET A 7 19.06 8.20 -26.11
CA MET A 7 18.06 7.13 -26.09
C MET A 7 16.70 7.68 -26.53
N LYS A 8 16.09 7.03 -27.52
CA LYS A 8 14.65 7.15 -27.78
C LYS A 8 13.96 6.03 -27.02
N ILE A 9 13.52 6.31 -25.80
CA ILE A 9 12.39 5.58 -25.22
C ILE A 9 11.17 6.42 -25.58
N TYR A 10 10.44 6.00 -26.62
CA TYR A 10 9.05 6.39 -26.81
C TYR A 10 8.24 5.12 -27.04
N SER A 11 7.49 4.76 -25.99
CA SER A 11 6.16 4.18 -26.03
C SER A 11 5.95 2.99 -26.97
N SER A 12 6.09 1.78 -26.43
CA SER A 12 5.30 0.64 -26.90
C SER A 12 3.83 0.93 -26.61
N LEU A 13 3.19 1.63 -27.55
CA LEU A 13 1.75 1.90 -27.56
C LEU A 13 0.98 0.56 -27.55
N PRO A 14 -0.11 0.43 -26.79
CA PRO A 14 -1.07 -0.67 -26.97
C PRO A 14 -1.52 -0.66 -28.43
N LYS A 15 -1.38 -1.79 -29.13
CA LYS A 15 -1.87 -1.93 -30.50
C LYS A 15 -3.40 -1.77 -30.43
N MET A 16 -3.95 -0.72 -31.06
CA MET A 16 -5.40 -0.59 -31.21
C MET A 16 -5.91 -1.82 -31.97
N THR A 17 -7.09 -2.32 -31.61
CA THR A 17 -7.66 -3.49 -32.29
C THR A 17 -7.99 -3.11 -33.74
N HIS A 18 -7.70 -4.03 -34.67
CA HIS A 18 -7.81 -3.83 -36.12
C HIS A 18 -9.15 -3.20 -36.59
N PRO A 19 -10.33 -3.52 -36.00
CA PRO A 19 -11.60 -2.92 -36.42
C PRO A 19 -11.71 -1.41 -36.09
N ILE A 20 -11.14 -0.98 -34.96
CA ILE A 20 -11.23 0.41 -34.50
C ILE A 20 -10.35 1.32 -35.36
N GLU A 21 -9.13 0.87 -35.68
CA GLU A 21 -8.24 1.61 -36.58
C GLU A 21 -8.85 1.79 -37.98
N GLN A 22 -9.55 0.77 -38.49
CA GLN A 22 -10.22 0.85 -39.77
C GLN A 22 -11.36 1.88 -39.76
N GLY A 23 -12.21 1.87 -38.74
CA GLY A 23 -13.28 2.87 -38.60
C GLY A 23 -12.76 4.31 -38.46
N LEU A 24 -11.68 4.52 -37.69
CA LEU A 24 -11.07 5.85 -37.57
C LEU A 24 -10.47 6.37 -38.89
N ARG A 25 -9.96 5.48 -39.75
CA ARG A 25 -9.45 5.85 -41.09
C ARG A 25 -10.58 6.21 -42.05
N GLU A 26 -11.72 5.53 -41.95
CA GLU A 26 -12.91 5.82 -42.76
C GLU A 26 -13.52 7.17 -42.34
N LEU A 27 -13.68 7.42 -41.04
CA LEU A 27 -14.14 8.71 -40.51
C LEU A 27 -13.20 9.88 -40.85
N SER A 28 -11.89 9.65 -40.83
CA SER A 28 -10.90 10.67 -41.24
C SER A 28 -11.12 11.13 -42.69
N LYS A 29 -11.50 10.21 -43.57
CA LYS A 29 -11.81 10.51 -44.97
C LYS A 29 -13.17 11.18 -45.12
N GLU A 30 -14.17 10.73 -44.38
CA GLU A 30 -15.54 11.21 -44.46
C GLU A 30 -15.66 12.66 -43.95
N TYR A 31 -15.03 12.99 -42.83
CA TYR A 31 -15.16 14.29 -42.17
C TYR A 31 -14.00 15.25 -42.45
N ASN A 32 -13.05 14.86 -43.32
CA ASN A 32 -11.83 15.63 -43.61
C ASN A 32 -11.02 16.03 -42.36
N THR A 33 -11.15 15.24 -41.29
CA THR A 33 -10.43 15.44 -40.03
C THR A 33 -9.13 14.62 -40.08
N PRO A 34 -7.98 15.20 -39.69
CA PRO A 34 -6.74 14.45 -39.63
C PRO A 34 -6.87 13.19 -38.77
N TYR A 35 -6.50 12.03 -39.31
CA TYR A 35 -6.54 10.75 -38.58
C TYR A 35 -5.86 10.81 -37.20
N LYS A 36 -4.78 11.59 -37.09
CA LYS A 36 -4.07 11.80 -35.81
C LYS A 36 -4.93 12.47 -34.73
N GLU A 37 -5.81 13.38 -35.12
CA GLU A 37 -6.71 14.10 -34.23
C GLU A 37 -7.84 13.18 -33.74
N LEU A 38 -8.44 12.40 -34.64
CA LEU A 38 -9.41 11.35 -34.29
C LEU A 38 -8.82 10.29 -33.36
N VAL A 39 -7.57 9.89 -33.57
CA VAL A 39 -6.84 8.98 -32.67
C VAL A 39 -6.61 9.62 -31.29
N SER A 40 -6.38 10.93 -31.21
CA SER A 40 -6.24 11.64 -29.93
C SER A 40 -7.55 11.62 -29.15
N HIS A 41 -8.66 12.02 -29.79
CA HIS A 41 -9.97 12.03 -29.15
C HIS A 41 -10.44 10.63 -28.74
N PHE A 42 -10.17 9.61 -29.55
CA PHE A 42 -10.50 8.23 -29.18
C PHE A 42 -9.75 7.81 -27.90
N ARG A 43 -8.48 8.22 -27.73
CA ARG A 43 -7.72 7.93 -26.51
C ARG A 43 -8.25 8.69 -25.31
N GLU A 44 -8.65 9.95 -25.49
CA GLU A 44 -9.30 10.74 -24.42
C GLU A 44 -10.59 10.06 -23.98
N ILE A 45 -11.41 9.56 -24.92
CA ILE A 45 -12.64 8.82 -24.62
C ILE A 45 -12.34 7.48 -23.93
N ASP A 46 -11.33 6.72 -24.37
CA ASP A 46 -10.94 5.46 -23.72
C ASP A 46 -10.47 5.69 -22.29
N GLU A 47 -9.68 6.74 -22.05
CA GLU A 47 -9.22 7.12 -20.73
C GLU A 47 -10.38 7.57 -19.83
N LEU A 48 -11.29 8.41 -20.33
CA LEU A 48 -12.50 8.80 -19.61
C LEU A 48 -13.38 7.59 -19.28
N ASN A 49 -13.55 6.64 -20.19
CA ASN A 49 -14.30 5.42 -19.96
C ASN A 49 -13.64 4.53 -18.89
N ARG A 50 -12.30 4.44 -18.87
CA ARG A 50 -11.59 3.75 -17.78
C ARG A 50 -11.84 4.43 -16.44
N GLN A 51 -11.71 5.76 -16.39
CA GLN A 51 -11.95 6.55 -15.18
C GLN A 51 -13.38 6.36 -14.65
N LEU A 52 -14.39 6.47 -15.52
CA LEU A 52 -15.79 6.20 -15.17
C LEU A 52 -16.02 4.76 -14.70
N GLY A 53 -15.33 3.78 -15.29
CA GLY A 53 -15.37 2.38 -14.84
C GLY A 53 -14.79 2.20 -13.43
N TYR A 54 -13.69 2.88 -13.11
CA TYR A 54 -13.11 2.88 -11.76
C TYR A 54 -14.02 3.59 -10.75
N GLU A 55 -14.64 4.71 -11.13
CA GLU A 55 -15.58 5.44 -10.27
C GLU A 55 -16.85 4.63 -9.99
N SER A 56 -17.46 4.00 -11.01
CA SER A 56 -18.63 3.14 -10.82
C SER A 56 -18.33 1.92 -9.95
N ASN A 57 -17.13 1.33 -10.06
CA ASN A 57 -16.70 0.25 -9.17
C ASN A 57 -16.46 0.74 -7.74
N ARG A 58 -15.90 1.94 -7.57
CA ARG A 58 -15.70 2.57 -6.26
C ARG A 58 -17.02 2.90 -5.57
N GLU A 59 -18.02 3.38 -6.31
CA GLU A 59 -19.38 3.61 -5.80
C GLU A 59 -20.05 2.31 -5.35
N ARG A 60 -19.96 1.24 -6.15
CA ARG A 60 -20.49 -0.09 -5.76
C ARG A 60 -19.79 -0.66 -4.53
N GLN A 61 -18.47 -0.48 -4.42
CA GLN A 61 -17.74 -0.88 -3.22
C GLN A 61 -18.16 -0.04 -2.00
N GLN A 62 -18.42 1.25 -2.19
CA GLN A 62 -18.89 2.14 -1.13
C GLN A 62 -20.31 1.78 -0.66
N GLU A 63 -21.23 1.45 -1.57
CA GLU A 63 -22.56 0.92 -1.22
C GLU A 63 -22.47 -0.39 -0.45
N SER A 64 -21.64 -1.33 -0.93
CA SER A 64 -21.43 -2.61 -0.22
C SER A 64 -20.85 -2.40 1.18
N LEU A 65 -19.95 -1.44 1.36
CA LEU A 65 -19.39 -1.11 2.66
C LEU A 65 -20.44 -0.49 3.58
N ASN A 66 -21.27 0.42 3.07
CA ASN A 66 -22.37 1.03 3.82
C ASN A 66 -23.41 -0.01 4.27
N ASP A 67 -23.72 -1.00 3.43
CA ASP A 67 -24.62 -2.10 3.78
C ASP A 67 -24.05 -2.98 4.90
N LEU A 68 -22.75 -3.29 4.85
CA LEU A 68 -22.03 -3.99 5.93
C LEU A 68 -22.03 -3.20 7.23
N ILE A 69 -21.80 -1.88 7.18
CA ILE A 69 -21.85 -1.00 8.36
C ILE A 69 -23.25 -1.04 8.99
N ASN A 70 -24.31 -0.95 8.18
CA ASN A 70 -25.68 -1.02 8.68
C ASN A 70 -26.01 -2.38 9.28
N LYS A 71 -25.58 -3.48 8.66
CA LYS A 71 -25.73 -4.84 9.22
C LYS A 71 -25.05 -4.98 10.57
N LEU A 72 -23.80 -4.53 10.69
CA LEU A 72 -23.06 -4.56 11.96
C LEU A 72 -23.72 -3.68 13.04
N ARG A 73 -24.28 -2.54 12.66
CA ARG A 73 -25.03 -1.67 13.58
C ARG A 73 -26.29 -2.36 14.10
N VAL A 74 -27.07 -2.97 13.22
CA VAL A 74 -28.29 -3.72 13.58
C VAL A 74 -27.94 -4.94 14.43
N GLU A 75 -26.89 -5.68 14.10
CA GLU A 75 -26.42 -6.80 14.93
C GLU A 75 -25.98 -6.33 16.32
N LYS A 76 -25.27 -5.19 16.41
CA LYS A 76 -24.88 -4.62 17.70
C LYS A 76 -26.09 -4.20 18.53
N GLU A 77 -27.06 -3.50 17.93
CA GLU A 77 -28.30 -3.09 18.60
C GLU A 77 -29.10 -4.33 19.04
N ASN A 78 -29.21 -5.37 18.20
CA ASN A 78 -29.88 -6.63 18.56
C ASN A 78 -29.15 -7.37 19.69
N ARG A 79 -27.82 -7.35 19.72
CA ARG A 79 -27.03 -7.94 20.81
C ARG A 79 -27.21 -7.19 22.12
N GLU A 80 -27.32 -5.86 22.08
CA GLU A 80 -27.67 -5.04 23.25
C GLU A 80 -29.09 -5.35 23.77
N TYR A 81 -30.03 -5.72 22.88
CA TYR A 81 -31.38 -6.16 23.28
C TYR A 81 -31.46 -7.61 23.77
N GLU A 82 -30.63 -8.53 23.27
CA GLU A 82 -30.54 -9.91 23.76
C GLU A 82 -29.73 -10.03 25.06
N GLU A 83 -28.80 -9.11 25.34
CA GLU A 83 -28.08 -9.04 26.63
C GLU A 83 -28.88 -8.38 27.76
N PHE A 84 -30.08 -7.85 27.48
CA PHE A 84 -31.06 -7.48 28.50
C PHE A 84 -32.07 -8.62 28.70
N PRO A 85 -31.91 -9.47 29.74
CA PRO A 85 -32.97 -10.41 30.09
C PRO A 85 -34.23 -9.62 30.46
N LYS A 86 -35.24 -9.66 29.60
CA LYS A 86 -36.62 -9.25 29.92
C LYS A 86 -37.25 -10.31 30.83
N GLU A 87 -36.71 -10.44 32.02
CA GLU A 87 -37.40 -11.10 33.12
C GLU A 87 -37.39 -10.15 34.31
N TYR A 88 -38.54 -9.55 34.58
CA TYR A 88 -38.86 -9.04 35.91
C TYR A 88 -38.98 -10.24 36.85
N ASN A 89 -37.84 -10.82 37.21
CA ASN A 89 -37.67 -11.58 38.42
C ASN A 89 -36.81 -10.68 39.29
N ILE A 90 -37.40 -10.07 40.33
CA ILE A 90 -36.65 -9.23 41.27
C ILE A 90 -35.80 -10.20 42.10
N GLU A 91 -34.69 -10.64 41.51
CA GLU A 91 -33.54 -11.11 42.25
C GLU A 91 -33.17 -10.01 43.25
N SER A 92 -32.91 -10.39 44.51
CA SER A 92 -32.50 -9.44 45.52
C SER A 92 -31.32 -8.61 45.03
N GLU A 93 -31.19 -7.35 45.47
CA GLU A 93 -30.06 -6.48 45.08
C GLU A 93 -28.70 -7.19 45.23
N SER A 94 -28.58 -8.10 46.21
CA SER A 94 -27.40 -8.96 46.42
C SER A 94 -27.06 -9.85 45.23
N SER A 95 -28.05 -10.45 44.57
CA SER A 95 -27.84 -11.36 43.44
C SER A 95 -27.47 -10.62 42.15
N ILE A 96 -28.01 -9.41 41.95
CA ILE A 96 -27.61 -8.53 40.85
C ILE A 96 -26.16 -8.07 41.06
N VAL A 97 -25.79 -7.68 42.28
CA VAL A 97 -24.43 -7.25 42.62
C VAL A 97 -23.42 -8.39 42.38
N GLU A 98 -23.74 -9.63 42.78
CA GLU A 98 -22.89 -10.80 42.50
C GLU A 98 -22.69 -11.03 41.00
N LYS A 99 -23.74 -10.94 40.19
CA LYS A 99 -23.63 -11.07 38.72
C LYS A 99 -22.78 -9.95 38.11
N VAL A 100 -22.88 -8.73 38.61
CA VAL A 100 -22.06 -7.60 38.16
C VAL A 100 -20.59 -7.80 38.52
N ILE A 101 -20.30 -8.28 39.74
CA ILE A 101 -18.94 -8.59 40.19
C ILE A 101 -18.32 -9.70 39.33
N GLU A 102 -19.06 -10.78 39.08
CA GLU A 102 -18.57 -11.89 38.26
C GLU A 102 -18.35 -11.43 36.81
N ARG A 103 -19.26 -10.63 36.25
CA ARG A 103 -19.10 -10.05 34.92
C ARG A 103 -17.86 -9.15 34.85
N ALA A 104 -17.64 -8.29 35.85
CA ALA A 104 -16.45 -7.44 35.93
C ALA A 104 -15.16 -8.26 36.03
N ARG A 105 -15.16 -9.36 36.79
CA ARG A 105 -14.04 -10.30 36.91
C ARG A 105 -13.74 -10.98 35.56
N VAL A 106 -14.75 -11.49 34.87
CA VAL A 106 -14.61 -12.11 33.55
C VAL A 106 -14.08 -11.10 32.53
N HIS A 107 -14.60 -9.86 32.50
CA HIS A 107 -14.07 -8.82 31.62
C HIS A 107 -12.63 -8.44 31.96
N GLY A 108 -12.28 -8.35 33.24
CA GLY A 108 -10.92 -8.10 33.67
C GLY A 108 -9.95 -9.18 33.19
N GLN A 109 -10.36 -10.45 33.27
CA GLN A 109 -9.56 -11.57 32.78
C GLN A 109 -9.42 -11.55 31.25
N LYS A 110 -10.52 -11.35 30.51
CA LYS A 110 -10.47 -11.21 29.04
C LYS A 110 -9.61 -10.03 28.60
N ALA A 111 -9.66 -8.90 29.31
CA ALA A 111 -8.82 -7.75 29.02
C ALA A 111 -7.33 -8.05 29.23
N LYS A 112 -6.99 -8.86 30.24
CA LYS A 112 -5.63 -9.32 30.48
C LYS A 112 -5.16 -10.25 29.35
N GLU A 113 -5.96 -11.25 29.00
CA GLU A 113 -5.67 -12.18 27.90
C GLU A 113 -5.50 -11.45 26.56
N ALA A 114 -6.38 -10.47 26.26
CA ALA A 114 -6.26 -9.64 25.06
C ALA A 114 -4.96 -8.84 25.04
N ARG A 115 -4.51 -8.34 26.19
CA ARG A 115 -3.25 -7.60 26.31
C ARG A 115 -2.04 -8.50 26.07
N GLU A 116 -2.02 -9.68 26.69
CA GLU A 116 -0.96 -10.68 26.52
C GLU A 116 -0.87 -11.13 25.05
N LEU A 117 -2.02 -11.33 24.38
CA LEU A 117 -2.07 -11.67 22.95
C LEU A 117 -1.51 -10.55 22.06
N LEU A 118 -1.86 -9.29 22.36
CA LEU A 118 -1.34 -8.13 21.62
C LEU A 118 0.18 -7.98 21.78
N GLU A 119 0.71 -8.22 22.98
CA GLU A 119 2.15 -8.21 23.23
C GLU A 119 2.87 -9.33 22.45
N SER A 120 2.29 -10.53 22.40
CA SER A 120 2.82 -11.65 21.60
C SER A 120 2.82 -11.34 20.10
N LEU A 121 1.70 -10.85 19.56
CA LEU A 121 1.58 -10.50 18.14
C LEU A 121 2.53 -9.36 17.75
N SER A 122 2.66 -8.34 18.60
CA SER A 122 3.63 -7.26 18.38
C SER A 122 5.07 -7.78 18.35
N GLY A 123 5.40 -8.79 19.17
CA GLY A 123 6.70 -9.45 19.16
C GLY A 123 6.95 -10.25 17.88
N GLU A 124 5.95 -11.01 17.43
CA GLU A 124 6.01 -11.78 16.18
C GLU A 124 6.13 -10.88 14.95
N GLU A 125 5.33 -9.81 14.87
CA GLU A 125 5.41 -8.82 13.80
C GLU A 125 6.79 -8.16 13.74
N GLN A 126 7.36 -7.79 14.89
CA GLN A 126 8.70 -7.24 14.96
C GLN A 126 9.74 -8.26 14.48
N GLY A 127 9.62 -9.52 14.90
CA GLY A 127 10.51 -10.61 14.46
C GLY A 127 10.48 -10.83 12.95
N MET A 128 9.29 -10.83 12.33
CA MET A 128 9.16 -10.92 10.87
C MET A 128 9.77 -9.70 10.18
N ARG A 129 9.51 -8.49 10.70
CA ARG A 129 10.08 -7.26 10.14
C ARG A 129 11.61 -7.28 10.19
N ASP A 130 12.19 -7.76 11.28
CA ASP A 130 13.65 -7.88 11.44
C ASP A 130 14.23 -8.90 10.44
N GLN A 131 13.55 -10.04 10.23
CA GLN A 131 13.96 -11.05 9.24
C GLN A 131 13.94 -10.50 7.80
N LEU A 132 12.87 -9.80 7.41
CA LEU A 132 12.76 -9.20 6.08
C LEU A 132 13.78 -8.06 5.88
N THR A 133 14.04 -7.28 6.93
CA THR A 133 15.09 -6.26 6.93
C THR A 133 16.46 -6.89 6.70
N TRP A 134 16.77 -7.96 7.44
CA TRP A 134 18.02 -8.71 7.30
C TRP A 134 18.19 -9.31 5.90
N PHE A 135 17.12 -9.87 5.33
CA PHE A 135 17.13 -10.39 3.96
C PHE A 135 17.46 -9.29 2.94
N SER A 136 16.80 -8.14 3.04
CA SER A 136 17.10 -6.97 2.20
C SER A 136 18.55 -6.48 2.38
N GLU A 137 19.08 -6.44 3.60
CA GLU A 137 20.48 -6.08 3.84
C GLU A 137 21.46 -7.04 3.15
N MET A 138 21.18 -8.34 3.18
CA MET A 138 22.02 -9.35 2.52
C MET A 138 21.94 -9.26 1.01
N TYR A 139 20.73 -9.05 0.47
CA TYR A 139 20.53 -8.80 -0.96
C TYR A 139 21.37 -7.63 -1.44
N TRP A 140 21.29 -6.48 -0.76
CA TRP A 140 22.05 -5.30 -1.14
C TRP A 140 23.56 -5.48 -1.03
N LYS A 141 24.04 -6.18 0.01
CA LYS A 141 25.46 -6.50 0.14
C LYS A 141 25.97 -7.33 -1.03
N GLU A 142 25.17 -8.28 -1.50
CA GLU A 142 25.55 -9.11 -2.64
C GLU A 142 25.47 -8.33 -3.96
N TYR A 143 24.40 -7.55 -4.14
CA TYR A 143 24.24 -6.65 -5.28
C TYR A 143 25.43 -5.69 -5.41
N ASP A 144 25.86 -5.07 -4.31
CA ASP A 144 26.97 -4.11 -4.31
C ASP A 144 28.31 -4.75 -4.71
N LYS A 145 28.53 -6.04 -4.39
CA LYS A 145 29.74 -6.77 -4.84
C LYS A 145 29.75 -6.96 -6.34
N VAL A 146 28.60 -7.23 -6.95
CA VAL A 146 28.48 -7.48 -8.39
C VAL A 146 28.42 -6.16 -9.18
N ALA A 147 27.70 -5.16 -8.67
CA ALA A 147 27.51 -3.86 -9.31
C ALA A 147 28.69 -2.88 -9.09
N GLY A 148 29.58 -3.15 -8.13
CA GLY A 148 30.83 -2.41 -7.91
C GLY A 148 30.65 -0.96 -7.43
N SER A 149 29.58 -0.64 -6.68
CA SER A 149 29.04 0.73 -6.66
C SER A 149 29.00 1.49 -5.32
N THR A 150 29.47 0.97 -4.19
CA THR A 150 29.34 1.71 -2.91
C THR A 150 30.33 2.84 -2.69
N GLU A 151 31.45 2.88 -3.44
CA GLU A 151 32.52 3.87 -3.20
C GLU A 151 32.21 5.29 -3.70
N LYS A 152 31.08 5.53 -4.38
CA LYS A 152 30.75 6.84 -5.00
C LYS A 152 29.53 7.56 -4.43
N LEU A 153 28.98 7.10 -3.30
CA LEU A 153 27.84 7.77 -2.66
C LEU A 153 28.24 9.15 -2.14
N THR A 154 27.64 10.19 -2.74
CA THR A 154 27.88 11.61 -2.42
C THR A 154 26.57 12.25 -1.98
N CYS A 155 26.59 12.95 -0.85
CA CYS A 155 25.44 13.69 -0.37
C CYS A 155 25.11 14.82 -1.36
N PRO A 156 23.88 14.87 -1.91
CA PRO A 156 23.50 15.90 -2.88
C PRO A 156 23.43 17.30 -2.26
N MET A 157 23.30 17.41 -0.93
CA MET A 157 23.18 18.70 -0.24
C MET A 157 24.53 19.34 0.13
N CYS A 158 25.51 18.54 0.56
CA CYS A 158 26.77 19.08 1.11
C CYS A 158 28.04 18.45 0.54
N GLY A 159 27.92 17.50 -0.39
CA GLY A 159 29.06 16.85 -1.04
C GLY A 159 29.83 15.86 -0.17
N ALA A 160 29.36 15.55 1.05
CA ALA A 160 29.96 14.53 1.90
C ALA A 160 29.91 13.15 1.24
N VAL A 161 30.95 12.31 1.40
CA VAL A 161 31.09 11.06 0.66
C VAL A 161 31.31 9.85 1.56
N GLY A 162 30.92 8.67 1.06
CA GLY A 162 31.29 7.36 1.63
C GLY A 162 30.98 7.24 3.12
N ARG A 163 32.02 7.27 3.96
CA ARG A 163 31.92 7.07 5.42
C ARG A 163 31.02 8.09 6.14
N ASP A 164 30.83 9.27 5.55
CA ASP A 164 29.93 10.31 6.05
C ASP A 164 28.45 10.01 5.75
N ILE A 165 28.16 8.93 5.01
CA ILE A 165 26.81 8.50 4.68
C ILE A 165 26.48 7.22 5.48
N LYS A 166 25.39 7.28 6.24
CA LYS A 166 24.80 6.09 6.87
C LYS A 166 23.77 5.50 5.91
N VAL A 167 23.86 4.19 5.65
CA VAL A 167 22.85 3.44 4.89
C VAL A 167 21.98 2.69 5.89
N ILE A 168 20.67 2.76 5.70
CA ILE A 168 19.68 1.95 6.42
C ILE A 168 18.69 1.37 5.41
N ILE A 169 18.00 0.29 5.77
CA ILE A 169 16.89 -0.23 4.97
C ILE A 169 15.60 0.49 5.36
N ASP A 170 14.85 0.97 4.37
CA ASP A 170 13.53 1.55 4.58
C ASP A 170 12.42 0.53 4.32
N THR A 171 12.00 -0.16 5.38
CA THR A 171 10.93 -1.18 5.32
C THR A 171 9.55 -0.63 4.92
N ASN A 172 9.41 0.69 4.78
CA ASN A 172 8.17 1.31 4.28
C ASN A 172 8.12 1.41 2.75
N LYS A 173 9.24 1.17 2.07
CA LYS A 173 9.36 1.29 0.61
C LYS A 173 9.91 -0.01 0.03
N GLN A 174 9.01 -0.90 -0.37
CA GLN A 174 9.36 -2.05 -1.19
C GLN A 174 9.68 -1.58 -2.61
N ILE A 175 10.75 -2.11 -3.20
CA ILE A 175 11.17 -1.79 -4.57
C ILE A 175 11.21 -3.00 -5.49
N ASP A 176 11.32 -4.21 -4.93
CA ASP A 176 11.32 -5.45 -5.70
C ASP A 176 10.87 -6.63 -4.84
N GLU A 177 10.83 -7.82 -5.44
CA GLU A 177 10.55 -9.10 -4.79
C GLU A 177 11.43 -10.19 -5.38
N VAL A 178 12.18 -10.90 -4.52
CA VAL A 178 13.10 -11.97 -4.92
C VAL A 178 12.75 -13.23 -4.14
N GLU A 179 12.44 -14.31 -4.85
CA GLU A 179 12.06 -15.60 -4.27
C GLU A 179 10.89 -15.50 -3.27
N GLY A 180 9.92 -14.62 -3.54
CA GLY A 180 8.76 -14.38 -2.67
C GLY A 180 9.05 -13.50 -1.45
N ASN A 181 10.27 -12.96 -1.32
CA ASN A 181 10.66 -12.07 -0.23
C ASN A 181 10.76 -10.62 -0.75
N PRO A 182 10.13 -9.64 -0.08
CA PRO A 182 10.22 -8.24 -0.47
C PRO A 182 11.64 -7.70 -0.30
N ILE A 183 12.10 -6.95 -1.30
CA ILE A 183 13.32 -6.15 -1.24
C ILE A 183 12.93 -4.70 -0.97
N PHE A 184 13.47 -4.15 0.11
CA PHE A 184 13.22 -2.78 0.53
C PHE A 184 14.31 -1.82 0.03
N ALA A 185 13.91 -0.57 -0.19
CA ALA A 185 14.82 0.50 -0.58
C ALA A 185 15.91 0.76 0.47
N ARG A 186 17.09 1.19 0.00
CA ARG A 186 18.09 1.79 0.88
C ARG A 186 17.74 3.25 1.10
N ARG A 187 17.80 3.69 2.35
CA ARG A 187 17.77 5.11 2.73
C ARG A 187 19.16 5.53 3.16
N TYR A 188 19.62 6.61 2.56
CA TYR A 188 20.89 7.24 2.85
C TYR A 188 20.68 8.44 3.76
N ILE A 189 21.54 8.59 4.76
CA ILE A 189 21.51 9.69 5.72
C ILE A 189 22.91 10.30 5.82
N CYS A 190 23.03 11.57 5.45
CA CYS A 190 24.29 12.29 5.62
C CYS A 190 24.53 12.61 7.10
N LYS A 191 25.63 12.12 7.67
CA LYS A 191 26.03 12.41 9.06
C LYS A 191 26.44 13.86 9.28
N LYS A 192 26.86 14.57 8.22
CA LYS A 192 27.30 15.98 8.29
C LYS A 192 26.15 16.98 8.28
N CYS A 193 25.18 16.82 7.37
CA CYS A 193 24.08 17.79 7.21
C CYS A 193 22.69 17.24 7.60
N GLY A 194 22.58 15.94 7.91
CA GLY A 194 21.32 15.29 8.26
C GLY A 194 20.38 15.01 7.09
N TYR A 195 20.73 15.41 5.87
CA TYR A 195 19.89 15.18 4.69
C TYR A 195 19.68 13.68 4.44
N LYS A 196 18.43 13.32 4.12
CA LYS A 196 18.00 11.96 3.85
C LYS A 196 17.54 11.85 2.40
N TRP A 197 17.92 10.78 1.73
CA TRP A 197 17.43 10.46 0.40
C TRP A 197 17.38 8.96 0.23
N ASP A 198 16.47 8.49 -0.62
CA ASP A 198 16.29 7.07 -0.86
C ASP A 198 17.00 6.67 -2.16
N ASP A 199 17.40 5.40 -2.24
CA ASP A 199 17.90 4.79 -3.47
C ASP A 199 16.70 4.59 -4.40
N ASP A 200 16.52 5.52 -5.33
CA ASP A 200 15.49 5.46 -6.36
C ASP A 200 15.95 4.68 -7.60
N THR A 201 17.08 3.95 -7.51
CA THR A 201 17.65 3.27 -8.67
C THR A 201 16.85 2.03 -9.03
N TYR A 202 15.86 2.20 -9.91
CA TYR A 202 15.31 1.19 -10.84
C TYR A 202 15.17 1.82 -12.24
#